data_AF-A0A7T5CI99-F1
#
_entry.id   AF-A0A7T5CI99-F1
#
_cell.length_a   1.000
_cell.length_b   1.000
_cell.length_c   1.000
_cell.angle_alpha   90.00
_cell.angle_beta   90.00
_cell.angle_gamma   90.00
#
_symmetry.space_group_name_H-M   'P 1'
#
loop_
_entity.id
_entity.type
_entity.pdbx_description
1 polymer ?
#
loop_
_entity_poly.entity_id
_entity_poly.type
_entity_poly.pdbx_seq_one_letter_code
_entity_poly.pdbx_strand_id
1 'polypeptide(L)'
;MKNRLYLLVILLTSLILIGVGVVQLKREARRGEMERQRVLHERVYREVVVREDWETIVDGYGDVEVGMSEDEVEGILGEPDQVHELYEPVVKKAKVIGESWFYMKWPREEGRGDVEVVVRFDLDGKVMKVDAWGIGE
;
A
#
# COMPACT_ATOMS: atom_id res chain seq x y z
N MET A 1 55.96 31.16 18.09
CA MET A 1 54.83 31.08 17.13
C MET A 1 54.50 29.66 16.65
N LYS A 2 55.47 28.73 16.48
CA LYS A 2 55.23 27.39 15.91
C LYS A 2 54.31 26.46 16.74
N ASN A 3 54.35 26.51 18.07
CA ASN A 3 53.52 25.62 18.92
C ASN A 3 52.01 25.91 18.87
N ARG A 4 51.61 27.15 18.60
CA ARG A 4 50.17 27.51 18.49
C ARG A 4 49.55 27.00 17.20
N LEU A 5 50.33 26.89 16.12
CA LEU A 5 49.86 26.36 14.84
C LEU A 5 49.62 24.84 14.90
N TYR A 6 50.51 24.10 15.57
CA TYR A 6 50.36 22.65 15.78
C TYR A 6 49.11 22.31 16.62
N LEU A 7 48.88 23.04 17.71
CA LEU A 7 47.67 22.87 18.53
C LEU A 7 46.38 23.12 17.74
N LEU A 8 46.38 24.12 16.85
CA LEU A 8 45.21 24.44 16.03
C LEU A 8 44.89 23.33 15.01
N VAL A 9 45.92 22.74 14.39
CA VAL A 9 45.76 21.64 13.42
C VAL A 9 45.25 20.37 14.10
N ILE A 10 45.73 20.05 15.30
CA ILE A 10 45.26 18.90 16.07
C ILE A 10 43.79 19.09 16.49
N LEU A 11 43.40 20.29 16.92
CA LEU A 11 42.01 20.62 17.27
C LEU A 11 41.07 20.51 16.06
N LEU A 12 41.47 21.04 14.90
CA LEU A 12 40.67 20.97 13.66
C LEU A 12 40.47 19.54 13.17
N THR A 13 41.52 18.72 13.17
CA THR A 13 41.43 17.31 12.76
C THR A 13 40.56 16.49 13.72
N SER A 14 40.64 16.76 15.02
CA SER A 14 39.82 16.10 16.04
C SER A 14 38.33 16.44 15.88
N LEU A 15 38.00 17.71 15.59
CA LEU A 15 36.62 18.16 15.32
C LEU A 15 36.03 17.51 14.06
N ILE A 16 36.82 17.34 13.01
CA ILE A 16 36.38 16.69 11.77
C ILE A 16 36.07 15.21 12.03
N LEU A 17 36.93 14.50 12.76
CA LEU A 17 36.72 13.07 13.09
C LEU A 17 35.46 12.86 13.94
N ILE A 18 35.21 13.74 14.93
CA ILE A 18 33.99 13.70 15.75
C ILE A 18 32.76 13.95 14.87
N GLY A 19 32.80 14.95 13.99
CA GLY A 19 31.70 15.26 13.07
C GLY A 19 31.35 14.09 12.15
N VAL A 20 32.37 13.42 11.58
CA VAL A 20 32.16 12.24 10.73
C VAL A 20 31.56 11.08 11.51
N GLY A 21 32.06 10.81 12.73
CA GLY A 21 31.52 9.76 13.60
C GLY A 21 30.04 9.96 13.95
N VAL A 22 29.64 11.19 14.29
CA VAL A 22 28.24 11.53 14.59
C VAL A 22 27.35 11.36 13.35
N VAL A 23 27.84 11.72 12.17
CA VAL A 23 27.09 11.54 10.91
C VAL A 23 26.92 10.06 10.57
N GLN A 24 27.93 9.22 10.79
CA GLN A 24 27.83 7.78 10.57
C GLN A 24 26.83 7.13 11.54
N LEU A 25 26.91 7.44 12.83
CA LEU A 25 25.97 6.93 13.84
C LEU A 25 24.52 7.30 13.52
N LYS A 26 24.28 8.55 13.06
CA LYS A 26 22.93 9.00 12.67
C LYS A 26 22.41 8.33 11.39
N ARG A 27 23.30 7.87 10.51
CA ARG A 27 22.93 7.10 9.30
C ARG A 27 22.60 5.65 9.65
N GLU A 28 23.38 5.03 10.53
CA GLU A 28 23.15 3.66 11.00
C GLU A 28 21.86 3.54 11.82
N ALA A 29 21.59 4.49 12.71
CA ALA A 29 20.34 4.54 13.46
C ALA A 29 19.10 4.64 12.54
N ARG A 30 19.15 5.53 11.53
CA ARG A 30 18.08 5.65 10.53
C ARG A 30 17.92 4.39 9.68
N ARG A 31 19.02 3.73 9.32
CA ARG A 31 18.97 2.45 8.60
C ARG A 31 18.30 1.37 9.44
N GLY A 32 18.66 1.26 10.72
CA GLY A 32 18.05 0.31 11.64
C GLY A 32 16.56 0.59 11.90
N GLU A 33 16.16 1.86 11.94
CA GLU A 33 14.76 2.27 12.09
C GLU A 33 13.91 1.93 10.85
N MET A 34 14.45 2.19 9.64
CA MET A 34 13.78 1.79 8.39
C MET A 34 13.69 0.27 8.26
N GLU A 35 14.73 -0.48 8.62
CA GLU A 35 14.71 -1.95 8.61
C GLU A 35 13.65 -2.49 9.58
N ARG A 36 13.56 -1.91 10.79
CA ARG A 36 12.53 -2.26 11.77
C ARG A 36 11.13 -1.92 11.27
N GLN A 37 10.92 -0.75 10.69
CA GLN A 37 9.63 -0.38 10.10
C GLN A 37 9.26 -1.31 8.94
N ARG A 38 10.22 -1.68 8.10
CA ARG A 38 10.01 -2.64 7.01
C ARG A 38 9.64 -4.03 7.52
N VAL A 39 10.36 -4.55 8.52
CA VAL A 39 10.06 -5.85 9.14
C VAL A 39 8.71 -5.80 9.87
N LEU A 40 8.36 -4.68 10.51
CA LEU A 40 7.07 -4.53 11.18
C LEU A 40 5.93 -4.43 10.17
N HIS A 41 6.12 -3.67 9.09
CA HIS A 41 5.19 -3.60 7.97
C HIS A 41 5.02 -4.98 7.33
N GLU A 42 6.11 -5.69 7.02
CA GLU A 42 6.06 -7.05 6.45
C GLU A 42 5.41 -8.06 7.41
N ARG A 43 5.67 -7.99 8.71
CA ARG A 43 5.07 -8.90 9.71
C ARG A 43 3.58 -8.61 9.90
N VAL A 44 3.20 -7.34 10.02
CA VAL A 44 1.78 -6.94 10.13
C VAL A 44 1.03 -7.33 8.85
N TYR A 45 1.63 -7.18 7.67
CA TYR A 45 1.04 -7.63 6.41
C TYR A 45 0.98 -9.16 6.27
N ARG A 46 1.94 -9.91 6.84
CA ARG A 46 1.93 -11.38 6.81
C ARG A 46 0.86 -11.98 7.73
N GLU A 47 0.46 -11.27 8.77
CA GLU A 47 -0.63 -11.68 9.68
C GLU A 47 -2.01 -11.23 9.18
N VAL A 48 -2.07 -10.42 8.11
CA VAL A 48 -3.29 -9.98 7.45
C VAL A 48 -3.68 -10.99 6.37
N VAL A 49 -4.60 -11.86 6.75
CA VAL A 49 -5.66 -12.49 5.93
C VAL A 49 -5.19 -13.10 4.61
N VAL A 50 -4.79 -14.38 4.64
CA VAL A 50 -4.95 -15.23 3.46
C VAL A 50 -6.44 -15.32 3.20
N ARG A 51 -6.91 -14.77 2.09
CA ARG A 51 -8.31 -14.90 1.69
C ARG A 51 -8.50 -16.32 1.14
N GLU A 52 -9.18 -17.17 1.89
CA GLU A 52 -9.47 -18.56 1.48
C GLU A 52 -10.44 -18.59 0.29
N ASP A 53 -11.27 -17.55 0.13
CA ASP A 53 -12.36 -17.50 -0.86
C ASP A 53 -11.97 -16.87 -2.20
N TRP A 54 -10.67 -16.80 -2.53
CA TRP A 54 -10.23 -16.19 -3.79
C TRP A 54 -10.80 -16.92 -5.02
N GLU A 55 -10.90 -18.25 -4.99
CA GLU A 55 -11.50 -19.03 -6.07
C GLU A 55 -12.98 -18.67 -6.28
N THR A 56 -13.74 -18.47 -5.20
CA THR A 56 -15.14 -18.03 -5.26
C THR A 56 -15.27 -16.67 -5.95
N ILE A 57 -14.39 -15.71 -5.65
CA ILE A 57 -14.43 -14.40 -6.33
C ILE A 57 -14.13 -14.56 -7.81
N VAL A 58 -13.11 -15.35 -8.16
CA VAL A 58 -12.70 -15.57 -9.56
C VAL A 58 -13.81 -16.25 -10.35
N ASP A 59 -14.51 -17.21 -9.75
CA ASP A 59 -15.60 -17.90 -10.43
C ASP A 59 -16.87 -17.03 -10.51
N GLY A 60 -17.11 -16.18 -9.51
CA GLY A 60 -18.34 -15.40 -9.38
C GLY A 60 -18.33 -14.00 -10.01
N TYR A 61 -17.17 -13.37 -10.25
CA TYR A 61 -17.16 -11.97 -10.71
C TYR A 61 -17.79 -11.78 -12.09
N GLY A 62 -17.82 -12.83 -12.92
CA GLY A 62 -18.49 -12.82 -14.22
C GLY A 62 -20.02 -12.77 -14.14
N ASP A 63 -20.59 -13.14 -12.99
CA ASP A 63 -22.03 -13.11 -12.73
C ASP A 63 -22.50 -11.77 -12.16
N VAL A 64 -21.58 -10.86 -11.83
CA VAL A 64 -21.92 -9.51 -11.34
C VAL A 64 -22.24 -8.60 -12.51
N GLU A 65 -23.49 -8.13 -12.56
CA GLU A 65 -24.01 -7.29 -13.64
C GLU A 65 -24.26 -5.84 -13.20
N VAL A 66 -24.21 -4.92 -14.17
CA VAL A 66 -24.56 -3.51 -13.96
C VAL A 66 -26.01 -3.39 -13.48
N GLY A 67 -26.22 -2.64 -12.40
CA GLY A 67 -27.53 -2.43 -11.76
C GLY A 67 -27.84 -3.33 -10.57
N MET A 68 -27.02 -4.34 -10.28
CA MET A 68 -27.12 -5.12 -9.03
C MET A 68 -26.87 -4.24 -7.80
N SER A 69 -27.50 -4.54 -6.66
CA SER A 69 -27.18 -3.89 -5.38
C SER A 69 -25.95 -4.49 -4.69
N GLU A 70 -25.40 -3.74 -3.74
CA GLU A 70 -24.37 -4.19 -2.80
C GLU A 70 -24.70 -5.57 -2.19
N ASP A 71 -25.92 -5.77 -1.64
CA ASP A 71 -26.35 -7.05 -1.07
C ASP A 71 -26.32 -8.23 -2.08
N GLU A 72 -26.62 -7.95 -3.36
CA GLU A 72 -26.60 -8.98 -4.41
C GLU A 72 -25.15 -9.35 -4.76
N VAL A 73 -24.26 -8.35 -4.82
CA VAL A 73 -22.84 -8.57 -5.06
C VAL A 73 -22.18 -9.30 -3.89
N GLU A 74 -22.48 -8.92 -2.65
CA GLU A 74 -21.99 -9.61 -1.46
C GLU A 74 -22.47 -11.07 -1.42
N GLY A 75 -23.70 -11.33 -1.87
CA GLY A 75 -24.20 -12.70 -2.02
C GLY A 75 -23.43 -13.56 -3.03
N ILE A 76 -22.78 -12.95 -4.02
CA ILE A 76 -22.00 -13.65 -5.07
C ILE A 76 -20.53 -13.75 -4.69
N LEU A 77 -19.91 -12.62 -4.29
CA LEU A 77 -18.45 -12.50 -4.10
C LEU A 77 -18.03 -12.55 -2.61
N GLY A 78 -18.99 -12.46 -1.70
CA GLY A 78 -18.74 -12.24 -0.27
C GLY A 78 -18.33 -10.81 0.04
N GLU A 79 -17.91 -10.60 1.29
CA GLU A 79 -17.46 -9.29 1.78
C GLU A 79 -16.19 -8.82 1.03
N PRO A 80 -16.07 -7.51 0.71
CA PRO A 80 -14.88 -6.94 0.10
C PRO A 80 -13.74 -6.81 1.11
N ASP A 81 -12.50 -6.85 0.62
CA ASP A 81 -11.32 -6.65 1.47
C ASP A 81 -11.12 -5.17 1.81
N GLN A 82 -11.47 -4.30 0.87
CA GLN A 82 -11.42 -2.85 1.07
C GLN A 82 -12.59 -2.17 0.37
N VAL A 83 -13.02 -1.07 0.99
CA VAL A 83 -14.09 -0.21 0.50
C VAL A 83 -13.57 1.21 0.47
N HIS A 84 -13.69 1.88 -0.68
CA HIS A 84 -13.21 3.25 -0.87
C HIS A 84 -14.26 4.11 -1.56
N GLU A 85 -14.38 5.37 -1.14
CA GLU A 85 -15.19 6.36 -1.85
C GLU A 85 -14.66 6.54 -3.30
N LEU A 86 -15.57 6.53 -4.27
CA LEU A 86 -15.27 6.79 -5.67
C LEU A 86 -15.48 8.28 -5.96
N TYR A 87 -14.49 8.93 -6.59
CA TYR A 87 -14.51 10.36 -6.86
C TYR A 87 -14.52 10.68 -8.37
N GLU A 88 -15.07 11.85 -8.73
CA GLU A 88 -14.92 12.40 -10.08
C GLU A 88 -13.45 12.59 -10.46
N PRO A 89 -13.06 12.35 -11.73
CA PRO A 89 -11.67 12.54 -12.19
C PRO A 89 -11.35 14.03 -12.41
N VAL A 90 -11.41 14.85 -11.36
CA VAL A 90 -11.13 16.29 -11.39
C VAL A 90 -10.05 16.68 -10.39
N VAL A 91 -9.17 17.60 -10.80
CA VAL A 91 -7.93 17.97 -10.05
C VAL A 91 -8.22 18.73 -8.75
N LYS A 92 -9.38 19.39 -8.62
CA LYS A 92 -9.73 20.18 -7.42
C LYS A 92 -11.19 19.96 -7.03
N LYS A 93 -11.42 19.72 -5.74
CA LYS A 93 -12.76 19.53 -5.15
C LYS A 93 -13.56 18.42 -5.85
N ALA A 94 -12.94 17.25 -6.01
CA ALA A 94 -13.64 16.09 -6.54
C ALA A 94 -14.81 15.73 -5.64
N LYS A 95 -15.97 15.51 -6.26
CA LYS A 95 -17.15 15.04 -5.56
C LYS A 95 -17.12 13.52 -5.51
N VAL A 96 -17.66 12.97 -4.42
CA VAL A 96 -17.97 11.54 -4.33
C VAL A 96 -19.10 11.24 -5.31
N ILE A 97 -18.92 10.20 -6.11
CA ILE A 97 -19.87 9.72 -7.12
C ILE A 97 -20.30 8.27 -6.86
N GLY A 98 -19.84 7.68 -5.76
CA GLY A 98 -20.21 6.33 -5.35
C GLY A 98 -19.11 5.70 -4.52
N GLU A 99 -18.97 4.39 -4.66
CA GLU A 99 -18.06 3.57 -3.88
C GLU A 99 -17.35 2.53 -4.75
N SER A 100 -16.21 2.01 -4.29
CA SER A 100 -15.44 0.96 -4.94
C SER A 100 -15.08 -0.12 -3.92
N TRP A 101 -15.52 -1.34 -4.20
CA TRP A 101 -15.21 -2.54 -3.45
C TRP A 101 -14.05 -3.27 -4.13
N PHE A 102 -13.04 -3.61 -3.35
CA PHE A 102 -11.83 -4.28 -3.81
C PHE A 102 -11.73 -5.66 -3.20
N TYR A 103 -11.50 -6.64 -4.07
CA TYR A 103 -11.27 -8.03 -3.76
C TYR A 103 -9.87 -8.39 -4.26
N MET A 104 -8.93 -8.69 -3.39
CA MET A 104 -7.52 -8.86 -3.72
C MET A 104 -7.04 -10.28 -3.41
N LYS A 105 -6.17 -10.80 -4.28
CA LYS A 105 -5.47 -12.04 -3.99
C LYS A 105 -4.35 -11.81 -2.97
N TRP A 106 -4.39 -12.59 -1.88
CA TRP A 106 -3.33 -12.65 -0.88
C TRP A 106 -2.75 -14.07 -0.78
N PRO A 107 -1.42 -14.23 -0.57
CA PRO A 107 -0.40 -13.18 -0.62
C PRO A 107 -0.22 -12.64 -2.05
N ARG A 108 0.15 -11.36 -2.17
CA ARG A 108 0.53 -10.78 -3.48
C ARG A 108 1.71 -11.56 -4.04
N GLU A 109 1.57 -12.09 -5.26
CA GLU A 109 2.66 -12.78 -5.94
C GLU A 109 3.76 -11.76 -6.32
N GLU A 110 4.98 -11.94 -5.81
CA GLU A 110 6.09 -11.04 -6.14
C GLU A 110 6.35 -10.99 -7.66
N GLY A 111 6.38 -9.78 -8.21
CA GLY A 111 6.74 -9.55 -9.62
C GLY A 111 5.60 -9.71 -10.63
N ARG A 112 4.40 -10.12 -10.20
CA ARG A 112 3.17 -9.99 -10.98
C ARG A 112 2.44 -8.71 -10.53
N GLY A 113 1.76 -8.04 -11.46
CA GLY A 113 0.93 -6.87 -11.13
C GLY A 113 -0.15 -7.22 -10.11
N ASP A 114 -0.87 -6.21 -9.61
CA ASP A 114 -1.96 -6.44 -8.67
C ASP A 114 -3.00 -7.42 -9.27
N VAL A 115 -3.38 -8.44 -8.47
CA VAL A 115 -4.40 -9.43 -8.82
C VAL A 115 -5.64 -9.11 -8.01
N GLU A 116 -6.65 -8.52 -8.65
CA GLU A 116 -7.82 -7.98 -7.97
C GLU A 116 -9.08 -7.93 -8.85
N VAL A 117 -10.24 -8.01 -8.21
CA VAL A 117 -11.55 -7.65 -8.78
C VAL A 117 -12.01 -6.36 -8.10
N VAL A 118 -12.48 -5.40 -8.90
CA VAL A 118 -12.99 -4.11 -8.43
C VAL A 118 -14.42 -3.94 -8.92
N VAL A 119 -15.35 -3.85 -7.97
CA VAL A 119 -16.76 -3.53 -8.24
C VAL A 119 -17.00 -2.08 -7.84
N ARG A 120 -17.56 -1.28 -8.74
CA ARG A 120 -17.90 0.13 -8.47
C ARG A 120 -19.40 0.32 -8.42
N PHE A 121 -19.84 1.02 -7.39
CA PHE A 121 -21.23 1.35 -7.15
C PHE A 121 -21.45 2.85 -7.36
N ASP A 122 -22.65 3.24 -7.78
CA ASP A 122 -23.09 4.63 -7.79
C ASP A 122 -23.55 5.09 -6.38
N LEU A 123 -24.07 6.32 -6.29
CA LEU A 123 -24.58 6.87 -5.04
C LEU A 123 -25.87 6.19 -4.54
N ASP A 124 -26.52 5.38 -5.37
CA ASP A 124 -27.72 4.61 -5.01
C ASP A 124 -27.38 3.15 -4.65
N GLY A 125 -26.08 2.82 -4.54
CA GLY A 125 -25.58 1.49 -4.21
C GLY A 125 -25.77 0.48 -5.34
N LYS A 126 -25.77 0.94 -6.60
CA LYS A 126 -25.95 0.09 -7.79
C LYS A 126 -24.66 -0.08 -8.57
N VAL A 127 -24.37 -1.31 -9.00
CA VAL A 127 -23.17 -1.62 -9.78
C VAL A 127 -23.15 -0.79 -11.07
N MET A 128 -22.09 0.01 -11.22
CA MET A 128 -21.80 0.77 -12.43
C MET A 128 -20.82 0.03 -13.33
N LYS A 129 -19.83 -0.64 -12.73
CA LYS A 129 -18.72 -1.27 -13.46
C LYS A 129 -18.03 -2.33 -12.62
N VAL A 130 -17.63 -3.41 -13.27
CA VAL A 130 -16.72 -4.43 -12.73
C VAL A 130 -15.44 -4.42 -13.56
N ASP A 131 -14.28 -4.43 -12.91
CA ASP A 131 -12.97 -4.63 -13.54
C ASP A 131 -12.24 -5.79 -12.86
N ALA A 132 -11.47 -6.56 -13.62
CA ALA A 132 -10.60 -7.61 -13.12
C ALA A 132 -9.18 -7.41 -13.66
N TRP A 133 -8.18 -7.54 -12.80
CA TRP A 133 -6.77 -7.35 -13.12
C TRP A 133 -5.97 -8.57 -12.69
N GLY A 134 -5.07 -9.07 -13.55
CA GLY A 134 -4.19 -10.19 -13.21
C GLY A 134 -4.90 -11.56 -13.07
N ILE A 135 -6.20 -11.60 -13.32
CA ILE A 135 -7.02 -12.82 -13.46
C ILE A 135 -7.02 -13.13 -14.96
N GLY A 136 -6.40 -14.25 -15.36
CA GLY A 136 -6.04 -14.51 -16.76
C GLY A 136 -7.20 -14.49 -17.75
N GLU A 137 -6.90 -14.13 -19.00
CA GLU A 137 -7.69 -14.50 -20.19
C GLU A 137 -7.66 -16.02 -20.42
#